data_AF-A0A848WBV3-F1
#
_entry.id   AF-A0A848WBV3-F1
#
_cell.length_a   1.000
_cell.length_b   1.000
_cell.length_c   1.000
_cell.angle_alpha   90.00
_cell.angle_beta   90.00
_cell.angle_gamma   90.00
#
_symmetry.space_group_name_H-M   'P 1'
#
loop_
_entity.id
_entity.type
_entity.pdbx_description
1 polymer ?
#
loop_
_entity_poly.entity_id
_entity_poly.type
_entity_poly.pdbx_seq_one_letter_code
_entity_poly.pdbx_strand_id
1 'polypeptide(L)'
;MTAVTPDRLGAKAPGRKALKDGGVKPIGRPFWLLGPGVLWLLVFGLAPLAFMLMMSFWTSTIFGTKPDFSFDNYARVLVTELYRDQLFKTLRIAFMTTALTVVISYPVAYLLSRLKGMQKALFVLLMFLPFWTSYVIRAFVWLPIL
;
A
#
# COMPACT_ATOMS: atom_id res chain seq x y z
N MET A 1 -0.79 65.11 -33.19
CA MET A 1 -1.80 65.12 -32.11
C MET A 1 -2.45 63.73 -32.15
N THR A 2 -2.16 62.79 -31.25
CA THR A 2 -2.52 62.84 -29.82
C THR A 2 -1.61 61.93 -28.98
N ALA A 3 -1.16 62.53 -27.86
CA ALA A 3 -0.62 62.00 -26.61
C ALA A 3 -0.24 60.50 -26.50
N VAL A 4 1.08 60.25 -26.52
CA VAL A 4 1.70 59.16 -25.77
C VAL A 4 1.74 59.60 -24.30
N THR A 5 0.94 58.95 -23.45
CA THR A 5 0.90 59.20 -22.00
C THR A 5 2.00 58.40 -21.30
N PRO A 6 3.02 59.02 -20.67
CA PRO A 6 4.03 58.30 -19.92
C PRO A 6 3.82 58.55 -18.43
N ASP A 7 2.88 57.85 -17.78
CA ASP A 7 2.81 57.90 -16.31
C ASP A 7 2.05 56.73 -15.67
N ARG A 8 2.71 55.57 -15.56
CA ARG A 8 2.27 54.47 -14.67
C ARG A 8 3.43 53.84 -13.88
N LEU A 9 4.51 54.60 -13.66
CA LEU A 9 5.68 54.17 -12.89
C LEU A 9 5.64 54.60 -11.41
N GLY A 10 4.46 55.02 -10.92
CA GLY A 10 4.22 55.37 -9.51
C GLY A 10 3.46 54.34 -8.69
N ALA A 11 3.12 53.16 -9.24
CA ALA A 11 2.43 52.11 -8.51
C ALA A 11 3.41 51.45 -7.52
N LYS A 12 3.53 52.05 -6.33
CA LYS A 12 4.25 51.55 -5.17
C LYS A 12 3.98 50.05 -5.03
N ALA A 13 4.97 49.22 -5.36
CA ALA A 13 4.85 47.78 -5.23
C ALA A 13 4.36 47.47 -3.82
N PRO A 14 3.29 46.66 -3.65
CA PRO A 14 2.72 46.40 -2.33
C PRO A 14 3.85 45.90 -1.44
N GLY A 15 4.11 46.66 -0.36
CA GLY A 15 5.26 46.43 0.49
C GLY A 15 5.31 44.98 0.93
N ARG A 16 6.51 44.38 0.98
CA ARG A 16 6.79 42.99 1.36
C ARG A 16 6.05 42.47 2.62
N LYS A 17 5.48 43.36 3.44
CA LYS A 17 4.61 43.01 4.57
C LYS A 17 3.20 42.53 4.14
N ALA A 18 2.58 43.12 3.12
CA ALA A 18 1.24 42.76 2.67
C ALA A 18 1.14 41.33 2.09
N LEU A 19 2.27 40.78 1.61
CA LEU A 19 2.37 39.38 1.16
C LEU A 19 2.64 38.39 2.30
N LYS A 20 3.04 38.87 3.49
CA LYS A 20 3.30 38.02 4.67
C LYS A 20 2.04 37.73 5.49
N ASP A 21 1.00 38.52 5.32
CA ASP A 21 -0.26 38.40 6.09
C ASP A 21 -1.23 37.38 5.47
N GLY A 22 -0.92 36.81 4.30
CA GLY A 22 -1.61 35.67 3.70
C GLY A 22 -1.23 34.32 4.32
N GLY A 23 -0.88 34.32 5.61
CA GLY A 23 -0.54 33.11 6.36
C GLY A 23 -1.73 32.16 6.36
N VAL A 24 -1.61 31.05 5.62
CA VAL A 24 -2.55 29.93 5.69
C VAL A 24 -2.65 29.52 7.16
N LYS A 25 -3.77 29.83 7.82
CA LYS A 25 -4.02 29.40 9.19
C LYS A 25 -3.81 27.87 9.23
N PRO A 26 -2.96 27.34 10.13
CA PRO A 26 -2.85 25.90 10.27
C PRO A 26 -4.23 25.39 10.67
N ILE A 27 -4.88 24.66 9.76
CA ILE A 27 -6.12 23.94 10.03
C ILE A 27 -5.82 23.04 11.24
N GLY A 28 -6.38 23.41 12.40
CA GLY A 28 -6.29 22.62 13.61
C GLY A 28 -6.74 21.20 13.26
N ARG A 29 -5.85 20.22 13.45
CA ARG A 29 -6.02 18.84 12.97
C ARG A 29 -7.40 18.31 13.35
N PRO A 30 -8.36 18.19 12.42
CA PRO A 30 -9.68 17.69 12.74
C PRO A 30 -9.61 16.17 12.74
N PHE A 31 -8.96 15.59 13.76
CA PHE A 31 -8.85 14.14 13.94
C PHE A 31 -10.26 13.49 14.00
N TRP A 32 -11.27 14.28 14.38
CA TRP A 32 -12.69 13.93 14.35
C TRP A 32 -13.24 13.64 12.94
N LEU A 33 -12.73 14.30 11.89
CA LEU A 33 -13.13 14.03 10.49
C LEU A 33 -12.57 12.70 9.98
N LEU A 34 -11.46 12.22 10.54
CA LEU A 34 -10.91 10.90 10.25
C LEU A 34 -11.62 9.79 11.08
N GLY A 35 -12.26 10.17 12.19
CA GLY A 35 -12.94 9.27 13.12
C GLY A 35 -13.87 8.25 12.47
N PRO A 36 -14.90 8.66 11.69
CA PRO A 36 -15.85 7.72 11.11
C PRO A 36 -15.22 6.80 10.06
N GLY A 37 -14.27 7.31 9.25
CA GLY A 37 -13.58 6.51 8.25
C GLY A 37 -12.64 5.47 8.86
N VAL A 38 -11.87 5.86 9.87
CA VAL A 38 -10.98 4.93 10.60
C VAL A 38 -11.80 3.93 11.40
N LEU A 39 -12.87 4.36 12.07
CA LEU A 39 -13.77 3.46 12.79
C LEU A 39 -14.40 2.43 11.86
N TRP A 40 -14.84 2.85 10.67
CA TRP A 40 -15.37 1.94 9.66
C TRP A 40 -14.35 0.88 9.22
N LEU A 41 -13.12 1.30 8.89
CA LEU A 41 -12.04 0.39 8.50
C LEU A 41 -11.64 -0.55 9.63
N LEU A 42 -11.60 -0.07 10.87
CA LEU A 42 -11.30 -0.90 12.03
C LEU A 42 -12.41 -1.91 12.26
N VAL A 43 -13.68 -1.50 12.27
CA VAL A 43 -14.80 -2.42 12.51
C VAL A 43 -14.88 -3.45 11.40
N PHE A 44 -14.97 -3.06 10.13
CA PHE A 44 -15.16 -4.04 9.05
C PHE A 44 -13.87 -4.78 8.66
N GLY A 45 -12.69 -4.21 8.92
CA GLY A 45 -11.41 -4.88 8.69
C GLY A 45 -11.01 -5.82 9.82
N LEU A 46 -11.13 -5.38 11.08
CA LEU A 46 -10.75 -6.19 12.24
C LEU A 46 -11.85 -7.12 12.73
N ALA A 47 -13.15 -6.83 12.56
CA ALA A 47 -14.21 -7.74 12.99
C ALA A 47 -14.09 -9.15 12.39
N PRO A 48 -13.89 -9.36 11.07
CA PRO A 48 -13.72 -10.70 10.54
C PRO A 48 -12.41 -11.36 11.01
N LEU A 49 -11.35 -10.58 11.22
CA LEU A 49 -10.10 -11.09 11.78
C LEU A 49 -10.27 -11.53 13.24
N ALA A 50 -10.98 -10.75 14.06
CA ALA A 50 -11.29 -11.09 15.44
C ALA A 50 -12.19 -12.32 15.52
N PHE A 51 -13.18 -12.42 14.63
CA PHE A 51 -14.02 -13.60 14.51
C PHE A 51 -13.20 -14.84 14.12
N MET A 52 -12.30 -14.72 13.13
CA MET A 52 -11.38 -15.80 12.74
C MET A 52 -10.45 -16.20 13.89
N LEU A 53 -9.92 -15.23 14.65
CA LEU A 53 -9.08 -15.50 15.82
C LEU A 53 -9.85 -16.24 16.90
N MET A 54 -11.08 -15.83 17.20
CA MET A 54 -11.94 -16.51 18.17
C MET A 54 -12.22 -17.96 17.75
N MET A 55 -12.53 -18.18 16.48
CA MET A 55 -12.70 -19.52 15.90
C MET A 55 -11.41 -20.35 15.92
N SER A 56 -10.23 -19.71 15.83
CA SER A 56 -8.94 -20.41 15.87
C SER A 56 -8.65 -21.06 17.24
N PHE A 57 -9.24 -20.54 18.32
CA PHE A 57 -9.15 -21.15 19.65
C PHE A 57 -10.11 -22.32 19.83
N TRP A 58 -11.18 -22.40 19.03
CA TRP A 58 -12.14 -23.49 19.12
C TRP A 58 -11.54 -24.81 18.62
N THR A 59 -11.89 -25.91 19.29
CA THR A 59 -11.36 -27.22 18.95
C THR A 59 -12.19 -27.83 17.81
N SER A 60 -11.57 -28.00 16.64
CA SER A 60 -12.16 -28.72 15.51
C SER A 60 -12.03 -30.23 15.73
N THR A 61 -13.14 -30.86 16.10
CA THR A 61 -13.31 -32.33 16.10
C THR A 61 -14.05 -32.78 14.84
N ILE A 62 -13.88 -34.06 14.47
CA ILE A 62 -14.52 -34.69 13.28
C ILE A 62 -16.06 -34.55 13.32
N PHE A 63 -16.66 -34.35 14.50
CA PHE A 63 -18.09 -34.23 14.72
C PHE A 63 -18.58 -32.78 14.96
N GLY A 64 -17.75 -31.78 14.68
CA GLY A 64 -18.09 -30.37 14.82
C GLY A 64 -17.16 -29.60 15.77
N THR A 65 -17.32 -28.29 15.76
CA THR A 65 -16.52 -27.34 16.54
C THR A 65 -17.10 -27.21 17.93
N LYS A 66 -16.34 -27.58 18.97
CA LYS A 66 -16.72 -27.31 20.36
C LYS A 66 -16.06 -26.01 20.81
N PRO A 67 -16.80 -25.10 21.48
CA PRO A 67 -16.22 -23.91 22.10
C PRO A 67 -15.41 -24.36 23.31
N ASP A 68 -14.17 -24.73 23.06
CA ASP A 68 -13.15 -25.00 24.06
C ASP A 68 -11.98 -24.04 23.79
N PHE A 69 -11.25 -23.63 24.83
CA PHE A 69 -10.13 -22.71 24.69
C PHE A 69 -8.82 -23.52 24.66
N SER A 70 -8.46 -24.04 23.48
CA SER A 70 -7.29 -24.92 23.35
C SER A 70 -6.19 -24.30 22.49
N PHE A 71 -4.95 -24.45 22.95
CA PHE A 71 -3.74 -24.12 22.20
C PHE A 71 -3.24 -25.31 21.34
N ASP A 72 -3.91 -26.45 21.39
CA ASP A 72 -3.51 -27.67 20.67
C ASP A 72 -3.52 -27.50 19.15
N ASN A 73 -4.36 -26.59 18.64
CA ASN A 73 -4.38 -26.23 17.22
C ASN A 73 -3.04 -25.60 16.80
N TYR A 74 -2.46 -24.73 17.62
CA TYR A 74 -1.18 -24.08 17.34
C TYR A 74 0.00 -25.05 17.51
N ALA A 75 -0.04 -25.91 18.53
CA ALA A 75 0.97 -26.96 18.72
C ALA A 75 0.99 -27.94 17.53
N ARG A 76 -0.18 -28.34 17.01
CA ARG A 76 -0.30 -29.20 15.82
C ARG A 76 0.36 -28.61 14.58
N VAL A 77 0.27 -27.30 14.38
CA VAL A 77 0.92 -26.61 13.24
C VAL A 77 2.45 -26.72 13.31
N LEU A 78 3.02 -26.70 14.51
CA LEU A 78 4.48 -26.75 14.70
C LEU A 78 5.04 -28.18 14.68
N VAL A 79 4.28 -29.15 15.19
CA VAL A 79 4.71 -30.56 15.30
C VAL A 79 4.48 -31.36 14.02
N THR A 80 3.42 -31.04 13.26
CA THR A 80 3.10 -31.77 12.03
C THR A 80 4.06 -31.37 10.90
N GLU A 81 4.78 -32.35 10.36
CA GLU A 81 5.77 -32.18 9.30
C GLU A 81 5.20 -31.45 8.07
N LEU A 82 4.00 -31.83 7.62
CA LEU A 82 3.34 -31.19 6.48
C LEU A 82 3.14 -29.68 6.65
N TYR A 83 2.66 -29.23 7.82
CA TYR A 83 2.43 -27.80 8.09
C TYR A 83 3.75 -27.06 8.23
N ARG A 84 4.72 -27.65 8.94
CA ARG A 84 6.06 -27.09 9.13
C ARG A 84 6.77 -26.89 7.78
N ASP A 85 6.79 -27.90 6.92
CA ASP A 85 7.45 -27.84 5.62
C ASP A 85 6.82 -26.81 4.72
N GLN A 86 5.48 -26.71 4.72
CA GLN A 86 4.78 -25.69 3.95
C GLN A 86 5.09 -24.28 4.46
N LEU A 87 5.20 -24.08 5.78
CA LEU A 87 5.61 -22.80 6.37
C LEU A 87 7.05 -22.43 5.94
N PHE A 88 8.01 -23.35 6.07
CA PHE A 88 9.39 -23.08 5.66
C PHE A 88 9.52 -22.86 4.15
N LYS A 89 8.77 -23.61 3.34
CA LYS A 89 8.76 -23.45 1.89
C LYS A 89 8.27 -22.07 1.49
N THR A 90 7.13 -21.64 2.03
CA THR A 90 6.58 -20.31 1.73
C THR A 90 7.48 -19.18 2.22
N LEU A 91 8.05 -19.29 3.43
CA LEU A 91 9.03 -18.33 3.95
C LEU A 91 10.28 -18.25 3.07
N ARG A 92 10.84 -19.40 2.68
CA ARG A 92 12.01 -19.45 1.80
C ARG A 92 11.73 -18.80 0.45
N ILE A 93 10.58 -19.11 -0.15
CA ILE A 93 10.15 -18.50 -1.42
C ILE A 93 10.00 -16.99 -1.24
N ALA A 94 9.29 -16.53 -0.21
CA ALA A 94 9.07 -15.10 0.05
C ALA A 94 10.38 -14.33 0.28
N PHE A 95 11.33 -14.95 0.99
CA PHE A 95 12.65 -14.36 1.22
C PHE A 95 13.46 -14.26 -0.08
N MET A 96 13.52 -15.37 -0.84
CA MET A 96 14.22 -15.40 -2.13
C MET A 96 13.63 -14.41 -3.13
N THR A 97 12.30 -14.34 -3.24
CA THR A 97 11.63 -13.40 -4.15
C THR A 97 11.84 -11.95 -3.71
N THR A 98 11.81 -11.66 -2.40
CA THR A 98 12.08 -10.31 -1.89
C THR A 98 13.52 -9.89 -2.18
N ALA A 99 14.49 -10.77 -1.90
CA ALA A 99 15.91 -10.51 -2.16
C ALA A 99 16.15 -10.24 -3.66
N LEU A 100 15.64 -11.11 -4.53
CA LEU A 100 15.73 -10.93 -5.99
C LEU A 100 15.04 -9.64 -6.45
N THR A 101 13.87 -9.33 -5.89
CA THR A 101 13.13 -8.10 -6.23
C THR A 101 13.92 -6.86 -5.84
N VAL A 102 14.57 -6.83 -4.67
CA VAL A 102 15.42 -5.71 -4.26
C VAL A 102 16.62 -5.56 -5.19
N VAL A 103 17.31 -6.66 -5.49
CA VAL A 103 18.48 -6.67 -6.38
C VAL A 103 18.13 -6.16 -7.78
N ILE A 104 16.97 -6.57 -8.33
CA ILE A 104 16.52 -6.17 -9.68
C ILE A 104 15.89 -4.78 -9.68
N SER A 105 15.11 -4.42 -8.66
CA SER A 105 14.42 -3.12 -8.61
C SER A 105 15.36 -1.96 -8.35
N TYR A 106 16.47 -2.17 -7.62
CA TYR A 106 17.44 -1.12 -7.32
C TYR A 106 18.06 -0.48 -8.58
N PRO A 107 18.61 -1.23 -9.56
CA PRO A 107 19.12 -0.63 -10.80
C PRO A 107 18.02 0.03 -11.63
N VAL A 108 16.81 -0.53 -11.63
CA VAL A 108 15.65 0.07 -12.32
C VAL A 108 15.26 1.41 -11.70
N ALA A 109 15.19 1.48 -10.37
CA ALA A 109 14.91 2.71 -9.63
C ALA A 109 16.00 3.76 -9.85
N TYR A 110 17.26 3.33 -9.89
CA TYR A 110 18.40 4.19 -10.22
C TYR A 110 18.28 4.78 -11.62
N LEU A 111 17.99 3.96 -12.63
CA LEU A 111 17.78 4.42 -14.00
C LEU A 111 16.60 5.40 -14.07
N LEU A 112 15.49 5.09 -13.39
CA LEU A 112 14.30 5.92 -13.36
C LEU A 112 14.54 7.28 -12.68
N SER A 113 15.46 7.35 -11.71
CA SER A 113 15.88 8.60 -11.06
C SER A 113 16.62 9.54 -12.02
N ARG A 114 17.28 8.99 -13.05
CA ARG A 114 18.03 9.76 -14.06
C ARG A 114 17.17 10.19 -15.26
N LEU A 115 16.06 9.49 -15.53
CA LEU A 115 15.15 9.82 -16.63
C LEU A 115 14.30 11.07 -16.32
N LYS A 116 14.03 11.88 -17.34
CA LYS A 116 13.22 13.11 -17.25
C LYS A 116 12.13 13.14 -18.33
N GLY A 117 11.04 13.85 -18.05
CA GLY A 117 9.95 14.10 -19.01
C GLY A 117 9.18 12.83 -19.42
N MET A 118 8.81 12.75 -20.70
CA MET A 118 7.95 11.71 -21.27
C MET A 118 8.49 10.28 -21.07
N GLN A 119 9.82 10.10 -21.14
CA GLN A 119 10.42 8.77 -20.98
C GLN A 119 10.17 8.20 -19.58
N LYS A 120 10.31 9.01 -18.52
CA LYS A 120 10.01 8.58 -17.15
C LYS A 120 8.54 8.17 -17.00
N ALA A 121 7.63 8.94 -17.58
CA ALA A 121 6.20 8.63 -17.55
C ALA A 121 5.88 7.30 -18.24
N LEU A 122 6.49 7.05 -19.41
CA LEU A 122 6.31 5.79 -20.15
C LEU A 122 6.84 4.58 -19.39
N PHE A 123 8.03 4.67 -18.78
CA PHE A 123 8.58 3.57 -17.97
C PHE A 123 7.71 3.26 -16.76
N VAL A 124 7.22 4.28 -16.05
CA VAL A 124 6.28 4.09 -14.92
C VAL A 124 4.98 3.45 -15.41
N LEU A 125 4.41 3.93 -16.52
CA LEU A 125 3.19 3.35 -17.10
C LEU A 125 3.37 1.86 -17.41
N LEU A 126 4.50 1.49 -18.03
CA LEU A 126 4.81 0.10 -18.38
C LEU A 126 4.96 -0.79 -17.15
N MET A 127 5.45 -0.25 -16.02
CA MET A 127 5.53 -0.98 -14.74
C MET A 127 4.16 -1.17 -14.07
N PHE A 128 3.22 -0.23 -14.25
CA PHE A 128 1.85 -0.36 -13.73
C PHE A 128 0.95 -1.22 -14.63
N LEU A 129 1.27 -1.36 -15.91
CA LEU A 129 0.51 -2.20 -16.85
C LEU A 129 0.36 -3.67 -16.39
N PRO A 130 1.41 -4.38 -15.93
CA PRO A 130 1.27 -5.74 -15.41
C PRO A 130 0.54 -5.82 -14.07
N PHE A 131 0.45 -4.71 -13.33
CA PHE A 131 -0.34 -4.66 -12.09
C PHE A 131 -1.84 -4.73 -12.39
N TRP A 132 -2.28 -4.19 -13.53
CA TRP A 132 -3.69 -4.26 -13.96
C TRP A 132 -4.08 -5.65 -14.49
N THR A 133 -3.12 -6.53 -14.75
CA THR A 133 -3.41 -7.89 -15.22
C THR A 133 -3.73 -8.82 -14.05
N SER A 134 -4.97 -9.32 -14.01
CA SER A 134 -5.43 -10.27 -12.99
C SER A 134 -4.48 -11.47 -12.89
N TYR A 135 -4.16 -11.88 -11.65
CA TYR A 135 -3.36 -13.06 -11.38
C TYR A 135 -3.91 -14.31 -12.07
N VAL A 136 -5.24 -14.41 -12.17
CA VAL A 136 -5.95 -15.53 -12.80
C VAL A 136 -5.57 -15.69 -14.27
N ILE A 137 -5.53 -14.59 -15.04
CA ILE A 137 -5.16 -14.62 -16.46
C ILE A 137 -3.72 -15.13 -16.63
N ARG A 138 -2.81 -14.63 -15.79
CA ARG A 138 -1.42 -15.12 -15.79
C ARG A 138 -1.38 -16.61 -15.51
N ALA A 139 -2.05 -17.09 -14.45
CA ALA A 139 -2.09 -18.51 -14.12
C ALA A 139 -2.58 -19.40 -15.30
N PHE A 140 -3.63 -18.99 -16.03
CA PHE A 140 -4.12 -19.74 -17.19
C PHE A 140 -3.17 -19.74 -18.38
N VAL A 141 -2.43 -18.65 -18.63
CA VAL A 141 -1.46 -18.56 -19.73
C VAL A 141 -0.26 -19.49 -19.53
N TRP A 142 0.13 -19.75 -18.28
CA TRP A 142 1.22 -20.68 -17.94
C TRP A 142 0.78 -22.14 -17.91
N LEU A 143 -0.52 -22.43 -17.84
CA LEU A 143 -1.07 -23.79 -17.82
C LEU A 143 -0.63 -24.66 -19.02
N PRO A 144 -0.63 -24.18 -20.29
CA PRO A 144 -0.14 -24.99 -21.41
C PRO A 144 1.40 -25.14 -21.48
N ILE A 145 2.15 -24.35 -20.71
CA ILE A 145 3.62 -24.40 -20.64
C ILE A 145 4.10 -25.41 -19.58
N LEU A 146 3.23 -25.72 -18.60
CA LEU A 146 3.48 -26.63 -17.49
C LEU A 146 2.99 -28.05 -17.82
#